data_AF-A0A3B3VS80-F1
#
_entry.id   AF-A0A3B3VS80-F1
#
_cell.length_a   1.000
_cell.length_b   1.000
_cell.length_c   1.000
_cell.angle_alpha   90.00
_cell.angle_beta   90.00
_cell.angle_gamma   90.00
#
_symmetry.space_group_name_H-M   'P 1'
#
loop_
_entity.id
_entity.type
_entity.pdbx_description
1 polymer ?
#
loop_
_entity_poly.entity_id
_entity_poly.type
_entity_poly.pdbx_seq_one_letter_code
_entity_poly.pdbx_strand_id
1 'polypeptide(L)'
;MAEEKELSYKEAIEKASSSITRFPLIHIRGEKNILYLFYEDMKENPRREVERIMRYLDLSVSDDVINRIVELTSFKSMKENPMANYSCIPSPVFDQSISPFMRKGEVGDWKNHFTPEQSKMFDEDYEKQMKDVNIPFRSLI
;
A
#
# COMPACT_ATOMS: atom_id res chain seq x y z
N MET A 1 -18.52 13.35 21.92
CA MET A 1 -19.14 12.46 20.93
C MET A 1 -19.46 13.33 19.73
N ALA A 2 -18.51 13.52 18.82
CA ALA A 2 -18.80 14.23 17.58
C ALA A 2 -19.50 13.22 16.66
N GLU A 3 -20.70 13.54 16.19
CA GLU A 3 -21.32 12.80 15.09
C GLU A 3 -20.38 12.89 13.89
N GLU A 4 -19.76 11.76 13.52
CA GLU A 4 -19.06 11.65 12.24
C GLU A 4 -20.12 11.83 11.15
N LYS A 5 -20.17 13.05 10.61
CA LYS A 5 -21.01 13.36 9.46
C LYS A 5 -20.50 12.51 8.30
N GLU A 6 -21.32 11.55 7.87
CA GLU A 6 -21.03 10.67 6.74
C GLU A 6 -20.77 11.57 5.52
N LEU A 7 -19.50 11.64 5.10
CA LEU A 7 -19.10 12.50 3.99
C LEU A 7 -19.76 11.99 2.72
N SER A 8 -20.35 12.89 1.93
CA SER A 8 -20.78 12.52 0.58
C SER A 8 -19.56 12.05 -0.21
N TYR A 9 -19.74 11.03 -1.06
CA TYR A 9 -18.64 10.51 -1.86
C TYR A 9 -17.96 11.61 -2.72
N LYS A 10 -18.73 12.60 -3.18
CA LYS A 10 -18.18 13.77 -3.90
C LYS A 10 -17.26 14.61 -3.01
N GLU A 11 -17.67 14.85 -1.76
CA GLU A 11 -16.86 15.58 -0.79
C GLU A 11 -15.61 14.77 -0.42
N ALA A 12 -15.71 13.44 -0.39
CA ALA A 12 -14.59 12.55 -0.10
C ALA A 12 -13.56 12.58 -1.23
N ILE A 13 -14.00 12.55 -2.50
CA ILE A 13 -13.13 12.76 -3.66
C ILE A 13 -12.49 14.14 -3.56
N GLU A 14 -13.25 15.22 -3.40
CA GLU A 14 -12.70 16.58 -3.39
C GLU A 14 -11.63 16.77 -2.29
N LYS A 15 -11.85 16.18 -1.11
CA LYS A 15 -10.90 16.16 0.00
C LYS A 15 -9.67 15.28 -0.27
N ALA A 16 -9.85 14.14 -0.95
CA ALA A 16 -8.76 13.27 -1.36
C ALA A 16 -7.93 13.90 -2.49
N SER A 17 -8.56 14.42 -3.54
CA SER A 17 -7.93 15.11 -4.68
C SER A 17 -7.15 16.34 -4.23
N SER A 18 -7.70 17.16 -3.32
CA SER A 18 -6.97 18.29 -2.73
C SER A 18 -5.76 17.85 -1.90
N SER A 19 -5.77 16.63 -1.34
CA SER A 19 -4.62 16.05 -0.61
C SER A 19 -3.60 15.36 -1.54
N ILE A 20 -4.06 14.77 -2.66
CA ILE A 20 -3.23 14.06 -3.66
C ILE A 20 -2.29 15.02 -4.41
N THR A 21 -2.67 16.29 -4.55
CA THR A 21 -1.77 17.33 -5.12
C THR A 21 -0.49 17.58 -4.33
N ARG A 22 -0.32 17.00 -3.13
CA ARG A 22 0.89 17.21 -2.30
C ARG A 22 2.05 16.26 -2.61
N PHE A 23 1.82 15.20 -3.37
CA PHE A 23 2.91 14.42 -3.97
C PHE A 23 2.74 14.46 -5.48
N PRO A 24 3.43 15.37 -6.20
CA PRO A 24 3.62 15.13 -7.62
C PRO A 24 4.12 13.69 -7.74
N LEU A 25 3.46 12.88 -8.57
CA LEU A 25 4.01 11.60 -9.00
C LEU A 25 5.29 11.94 -9.76
N ILE A 26 6.37 12.11 -9.00
CA ILE A 26 7.62 12.68 -9.49
C ILE A 26 8.06 11.76 -10.62
N HIS A 27 8.33 12.35 -11.78
CA HIS A 27 8.87 11.65 -12.94
C HIS A 27 10.33 11.24 -12.65
N ILE A 28 10.53 10.29 -11.73
CA ILE A 28 11.84 9.78 -11.33
C ILE A 28 12.14 8.43 -12.03
N ARG A 29 11.30 8.02 -12.98
CA ARG A 29 11.60 6.85 -13.83
C ARG A 29 12.86 7.14 -14.64
N GLY A 30 13.95 6.47 -14.29
CA GLY A 30 15.26 6.62 -14.93
C GLY A 30 16.37 7.13 -14.02
N GLU A 31 16.06 7.61 -12.81
CA GLU A 31 17.10 7.95 -11.84
C GLU A 31 17.73 6.68 -11.27
N LYS A 32 19.06 6.62 -11.32
CA LYS A 32 19.83 5.44 -10.92
C LYS A 32 19.68 5.09 -9.43
N ASN A 33 19.26 6.07 -8.62
CA ASN A 33 19.22 5.98 -7.17
C ASN A 33 17.80 5.85 -6.58
N ILE A 34 16.81 5.43 -7.39
CA ILE A 34 15.47 5.11 -6.88
C ILE A 34 14.97 3.76 -7.43
N LEU A 35 14.58 2.86 -6.51
CA LEU A 35 13.92 1.59 -6.83
C LEU A 35 12.41 1.70 -6.66
N TYR A 36 11.67 1.54 -7.74
CA TYR A 36 10.22 1.46 -7.72
C TYR A 36 9.74 0.03 -7.49
N LEU A 37 8.96 -0.18 -6.43
CA LEU A 37 8.30 -1.45 -6.13
C LEU A 37 6.79 -1.22 -6.03
N PHE A 38 6.02 -2.24 -6.39
CA PHE A 38 4.58 -2.24 -6.22
C PHE A 38 4.20 -3.18 -5.09
N TYR A 39 3.22 -2.79 -4.28
CA TYR A 39 2.71 -3.63 -3.21
C TYR A 39 2.17 -4.95 -3.77
N GLU A 40 1.55 -4.90 -4.94
CA GLU A 40 1.01 -6.03 -5.65
C GLU A 40 2.09 -7.03 -6.04
N ASP A 41 3.24 -6.56 -6.52
CA ASP A 41 4.38 -7.41 -6.86
C ASP A 41 4.93 -8.11 -5.62
N MET A 42 5.02 -7.39 -4.49
CA MET A 42 5.48 -7.95 -3.21
C MET A 42 4.50 -9.00 -2.67
N LYS A 43 3.21 -8.84 -2.93
CA LYS A 43 2.17 -9.80 -2.53
C LYS A 43 2.14 -11.02 -3.44
N GLU A 44 2.34 -10.84 -4.74
CA GLU A 44 2.36 -11.93 -5.73
C GLU A 44 3.60 -12.82 -5.57
N ASN A 45 4.78 -12.20 -5.49
CA ASN A 45 6.04 -12.92 -5.38
C ASN A 45 7.03 -12.16 -4.49
N PRO A 46 6.93 -12.29 -3.15
CA PRO A 46 7.79 -11.58 -2.21
C PRO A 46 9.26 -11.93 -2.41
N ARG A 47 9.58 -13.18 -2.78
CA ARG A 47 10.96 -13.62 -3.02
C ARG A 47 11.59 -12.85 -4.19
N ARG A 48 10.88 -12.73 -5.31
CA ARG A 48 11.33 -11.97 -6.48
C ARG A 48 11.62 -10.51 -6.13
N GLU A 49 10.75 -9.88 -5.35
CA GLU A 49 10.96 -8.47 -4.96
C GLU A 49 12.10 -8.32 -3.94
N VAL A 50 12.31 -9.27 -3.03
CA VAL A 50 13.50 -9.28 -2.15
C VAL A 50 14.77 -9.40 -2.98
N GLU A 51 14.85 -10.33 -3.93
CA GLU A 51 15.99 -10.47 -4.85
C GLU A 51 16.24 -9.19 -5.67
N ARG A 52 15.17 -8.50 -6.06
CA ARG A 52 15.25 -7.21 -6.76
C ARG A 52 15.81 -6.11 -5.87
N ILE A 53 15.42 -6.04 -4.60
CA ILE A 53 15.98 -5.11 -3.61
C ILE A 53 17.46 -5.42 -3.37
N MET A 54 17.83 -6.69 -3.21
CA MET A 54 19.23 -7.08 -2.98
C MET A 54 20.13 -6.68 -4.16
N ARG A 55 19.70 -6.96 -5.39
CA ARG A 55 20.42 -6.53 -6.60
C ARG A 55 20.53 -5.02 -6.71
N TYR A 56 19.49 -4.29 -6.34
CA TYR A 56 19.49 -2.84 -6.36
C TYR A 56 20.49 -2.24 -5.34
N LEU A 57 20.64 -2.88 -4.18
CA LEU A 57 21.61 -2.51 -3.15
C LEU A 57 23.02 -3.06 -3.41
N ASP A 58 23.26 -3.73 -4.54
CA ASP A 58 24.51 -4.43 -4.89
C ASP A 58 24.95 -5.45 -3.82
N LEU A 59 23.97 -6.16 -3.25
CA LEU A 59 24.19 -7.21 -2.25
C LEU A 59 24.04 -8.60 -2.87
N SER A 60 25.02 -9.47 -2.59
CA SER A 60 24.94 -10.91 -2.86
C SER A 60 24.64 -11.64 -1.56
N VAL A 61 23.50 -12.33 -1.51
CA VAL A 61 23.04 -13.09 -0.34
C VAL A 61 22.66 -14.50 -0.76
N SER A 62 22.79 -15.47 0.15
CA SER A 62 22.40 -16.86 -0.13
C SER A 62 20.88 -17.03 -0.19
N ASP A 63 20.43 -18.08 -0.86
CA ASP A 63 19.01 -18.43 -0.95
C ASP A 63 18.36 -18.63 0.43
N ASP A 64 19.11 -19.18 1.39
CA ASP A 64 18.65 -19.35 2.77
C ASP A 64 18.36 -18.01 3.45
N VAL A 65 19.20 -16.99 3.22
CA VAL A 65 18.98 -15.65 3.76
C VAL A 65 17.76 -15.01 3.12
N ILE A 66 17.58 -15.15 1.79
CA ILE A 66 16.40 -14.66 1.08
C ILE A 66 15.13 -15.31 1.63
N ASN A 67 15.14 -16.65 1.77
CA ASN A 67 14.00 -17.38 2.32
C ASN A 67 13.68 -16.92 3.74
N ARG A 68 14.70 -16.69 4.57
CA ARG A 68 14.50 -16.19 5.94
C ARG A 68 13.92 -14.78 5.97
N ILE A 69 14.36 -13.89 5.08
CA ILE A 69 13.78 -12.55 4.94
C ILE A 69 12.30 -12.67 4.59
N VAL A 70 11.96 -13.43 3.54
CA VAL A 70 10.56 -13.61 3.09
C VAL A 70 9.66 -14.15 4.21
N GLU A 71 10.15 -15.10 5.00
CA GLU A 71 9.43 -15.67 6.13
C GLU A 71 9.19 -14.62 7.24
N LEU A 72 10.23 -13.90 7.65
CA LEU A 72 10.17 -12.90 8.72
C LEU A 72 9.35 -11.67 8.33
N THR A 73 9.38 -11.28 7.05
CA THR A 73 8.58 -10.16 6.52
C THR A 73 7.21 -10.61 6.01
N SER A 74 6.82 -11.87 6.22
CA SER A 74 5.47 -12.31 5.89
C SER A 74 4.44 -11.60 6.77
N PHE A 75 3.23 -11.40 6.24
CA PHE A 75 2.17 -10.70 6.98
C PHE A 75 1.87 -11.36 8.33
N LYS A 76 1.88 -12.70 8.39
CA LYS A 76 1.68 -13.46 9.63
C LYS A 76 2.76 -13.11 10.66
N SER A 77 4.03 -13.22 10.28
CA SER A 77 5.18 -12.92 11.15
C SER A 77 5.16 -11.47 11.63
N MET A 78 4.89 -10.52 10.72
CA MET A 78 4.86 -9.10 11.06
C MET A 78 3.68 -8.71 11.95
N LYS A 79 2.52 -9.37 11.78
CA LYS A 79 1.33 -9.14 12.63
C LYS A 79 1.57 -9.55 14.08
N GLU A 80 2.36 -10.60 14.31
CA GLU A 80 2.70 -11.09 15.65
C GLU A 80 3.90 -10.35 16.27
N ASN A 81 4.71 -9.65 15.46
CA ASN A 81 5.93 -8.97 15.92
C ASN A 81 5.63 -7.60 16.57
N PRO A 82 5.88 -7.40 17.88
CA PRO A 82 5.65 -6.11 18.56
C PRO A 82 6.42 -4.93 17.98
N MET A 83 7.59 -5.18 17.37
CA MET A 83 8.40 -4.13 16.73
C MET A 83 7.82 -3.68 15.38
N ALA A 84 6.92 -4.45 14.77
CA ALA A 84 6.36 -4.17 13.45
C ALA A 84 4.85 -3.88 13.49
N ASN A 85 4.11 -4.44 14.44
CA ASN A 85 2.66 -4.33 14.52
C ASN A 85 2.15 -3.10 15.30
N TYR A 86 3.05 -2.26 15.80
CA TYR A 86 2.74 -1.03 16.55
C TYR A 86 2.01 -1.25 17.88
N SER A 87 2.01 -2.47 18.45
CA SER A 87 1.42 -2.78 19.76
C SER A 87 1.98 -1.96 20.93
N CYS A 88 3.18 -1.37 20.77
CA CYS A 88 3.78 -0.48 21.76
C CYS A 88 3.20 0.94 21.76
N ILE A 89 2.41 1.33 20.76
CA ILE A 89 1.78 2.66 20.73
C ILE A 89 0.60 2.70 21.71
N PRO A 90 0.52 3.71 22.60
CA PRO A 90 -0.59 3.85 23.54
C PRO A 90 -1.94 4.01 22.83
N SER A 91 -2.98 3.39 23.38
CA SER A 91 -4.36 3.44 22.84
C SER A 91 -4.90 4.85 22.58
N PRO A 92 -4.60 5.90 23.40
CA PRO A 92 -5.05 7.26 23.09
C PRO A 92 -4.47 7.84 21.79
N VAL A 93 -3.36 7.29 21.30
CA VAL A 93 -2.72 7.69 20.04
C VAL A 93 -3.16 6.80 18.89
N PHE A 94 -3.22 5.48 19.13
CA PHE A 94 -3.65 4.51 18.13
C PHE A 94 -4.38 3.34 18.78
N ASP A 95 -5.72 3.37 18.72
CA ASP A 95 -6.56 2.33 19.31
C ASP A 95 -6.69 1.10 18.39
N GLN A 96 -5.84 0.12 18.66
CA GLN A 96 -5.79 -1.14 17.92
C GLN A 96 -6.98 -2.07 18.20
N SER A 97 -7.82 -1.77 19.21
CA SER A 97 -9.05 -2.52 19.45
C SER A 97 -10.13 -2.23 18.42
N ILE A 98 -10.11 -1.02 17.84
CA ILE A 98 -10.99 -0.61 16.73
C ILE A 98 -10.47 -1.20 15.41
N SER A 99 -9.18 -0.98 15.12
CA SER A 99 -8.54 -1.55 13.94
C SER A 99 -7.05 -1.77 14.19
N PRO A 100 -6.54 -3.01 14.07
CA PRO A 100 -5.12 -3.26 14.24
C PRO A 100 -4.31 -2.67 13.08
N PHE A 101 -3.08 -2.26 13.34
CA PHE A 101 -2.17 -1.73 12.31
C PHE A 101 -2.00 -2.72 11.16
N MET A 102 -1.68 -3.97 11.51
CA MET A 102 -1.60 -5.09 10.58
C MET A 102 -3.00 -5.70 10.36
N ARG A 103 -3.82 -5.00 9.56
CA ARG A 103 -5.25 -5.31 9.35
C ARG A 103 -5.50 -6.61 8.57
N LYS A 104 -5.37 -6.58 7.23
CA LYS A 104 -5.61 -7.72 6.33
C LYS A 104 -4.41 -8.13 5.47
N GLY A 105 -3.64 -7.15 4.99
CA GLY A 105 -2.44 -7.43 4.18
C GLY A 105 -2.76 -8.11 2.84
N GLU A 106 -3.86 -7.73 2.18
CA GLU A 106 -4.34 -8.33 0.93
C GLU A 106 -4.52 -7.26 -0.17
N VAL A 107 -4.54 -7.70 -1.43
CA VAL A 107 -4.86 -6.85 -2.58
C VAL A 107 -6.30 -7.12 -3.00
N GLY A 108 -7.03 -6.07 -3.36
CA GLY A 108 -8.42 -6.18 -3.81
C GLY A 108 -9.48 -6.01 -2.72
N ASP A 109 -9.10 -5.76 -1.45
CA ASP A 109 -10.09 -5.57 -0.37
C ASP A 109 -11.05 -4.39 -0.64
N TRP A 110 -10.66 -3.43 -1.49
CA TRP A 110 -11.52 -2.33 -1.92
C TRP A 110 -12.88 -2.81 -2.47
N LYS A 111 -12.94 -4.00 -3.09
CA LYS A 111 -14.19 -4.61 -3.59
C LYS A 111 -15.22 -4.89 -2.49
N ASN A 112 -14.77 -5.05 -1.25
CA ASN A 112 -15.65 -5.28 -0.11
C ASN A 112 -16.21 -3.97 0.48
N HIS A 113 -15.70 -2.80 0.02
CA HIS A 113 -16.07 -1.49 0.55
C HIS A 113 -16.81 -0.62 -0.47
N PHE A 114 -16.55 -0.79 -1.76
CA PHE A 114 -17.15 0.02 -2.81
C PHE A 114 -18.46 -0.59 -3.31
N THR A 115 -19.51 0.23 -3.41
CA THR A 115 -20.68 -0.15 -4.23
C THR A 115 -20.32 -0.10 -5.72
N PRO A 116 -21.09 -0.77 -6.60
CA PRO A 116 -20.86 -0.69 -8.05
C PRO A 116 -20.84 0.74 -8.59
N GLU A 117 -21.70 1.62 -8.05
CA GLU A 117 -21.77 3.04 -8.44
C GLU A 117 -20.53 3.81 -7.99
N GLN A 118 -20.04 3.54 -6.78
CA GLN A 118 -18.80 4.15 -6.26
C GLN A 118 -17.57 3.67 -7.03
N SER A 119 -17.51 2.38 -7.38
CA SER A 119 -16.42 1.83 -8.19
C SER A 119 -16.37 2.52 -9.55
N LYS A 120 -17.51 2.61 -10.24
CA LYS A 120 -17.59 3.27 -11.54
C LYS A 120 -17.16 4.75 -11.46
N MET A 121 -17.61 5.46 -10.44
CA MET A 121 -17.23 6.87 -10.25
C MET A 121 -15.73 7.02 -9.96
N PHE A 122 -15.12 6.10 -9.21
CA PHE A 122 -13.67 6.08 -8.99
C PHE A 122 -12.92 5.81 -10.29
N ASP A 123 -13.34 4.81 -11.06
CA ASP A 123 -12.68 4.42 -12.32
C ASP A 123 -12.67 5.59 -13.31
N GLU A 124 -13.80 6.32 -13.44
CA GLU A 124 -13.90 7.51 -14.30
C GLU A 124 -13.01 8.68 -13.85
N ASP A 125 -12.81 8.86 -12.55
CA ASP A 125 -11.87 9.88 -12.04
C ASP A 125 -10.42 9.43 -12.22
N TYR A 126 -10.11 8.18 -11.87
CA TYR A 126 -8.78 7.58 -12.01
C TYR A 126 -8.29 7.67 -13.46
N GLU A 127 -9.12 7.33 -14.45
CA GLU A 127 -8.78 7.47 -15.88
C GLU A 127 -8.41 8.90 -16.26
N LYS A 128 -9.09 9.91 -15.70
CA LYS A 128 -8.80 11.33 -15.96
C LYS A 128 -7.49 11.76 -15.30
N GLN A 129 -7.29 11.40 -14.03
CA GLN A 129 -6.10 11.79 -13.27
C GLN A 129 -4.82 11.12 -13.78
N MET A 130 -4.94 9.86 -14.23
CA MET A 130 -3.81 9.03 -14.62
C MET A 130 -3.52 9.02 -16.12
N LYS A 131 -4.27 9.78 -16.91
CA LYS A 131 -4.18 9.82 -18.38
C LYS A 131 -2.75 10.00 -18.90
N ASP A 132 -1.98 10.88 -18.26
CA ASP A 132 -0.61 11.21 -18.68
C ASP A 132 0.46 10.51 -17.82
N VAL A 133 0.05 9.58 -16.94
CA VAL A 133 0.93 8.87 -16.02
C VAL A 133 1.20 7.46 -16.53
N ASN A 134 2.45 7.20 -16.94
CA ASN A 134 2.86 5.87 -17.40
C ASN A 134 3.35 4.98 -16.23
N ILE A 135 2.46 4.70 -15.27
CA ILE A 135 2.71 3.79 -14.15
C ILE A 135 1.68 2.65 -14.20
N PRO A 136 2.10 1.39 -14.39
CA PRO A 136 1.20 0.25 -14.55
C PRO A 136 0.73 -0.28 -13.19
N PHE A 137 -0.06 0.52 -12.47
CA PHE A 137 -0.69 0.04 -11.23
C PHE A 137 -1.59 -1.16 -11.52
N ARG A 138 -1.49 -2.19 -10.67
CA ARG A 138 -2.40 -3.34 -10.68
C ARG A 138 -3.34 -3.19 -9.49
N SER A 139 -4.64 -3.36 -9.70
CA SER A 139 -5.63 -3.30 -8.61
C SER A 139 -6.04 -4.69 -8.11
N LEU A 140 -5.56 -5.73 -8.78
CA LEU A 140 -5.83 -7.14 -8.56
C LEU A 140 -4.59 -7.97 -8.90
N ILE A 141 -4.43 -9.07 -8.18
CA ILE A 141 -3.42 -10.11 -8.42
C ILE A 141 -4.15 -11.43 -8.63
#